data_AF-A0A3S2HQX4-F1
#
_entry.id   AF-A0A3S2HQX4-F1
#
_cell.length_a   1.000
_cell.length_b   1.000
_cell.length_c   1.000
_cell.angle_alpha   90.00
_cell.angle_beta   90.00
_cell.angle_gamma   90.00
#
_symmetry.space_group_name_H-M   'P 1'
#
loop_
_entity.id
_entity.type
_entity.pdbx_description
1 polymer ?
#
loop_
_entity_poly.entity_id
_entity_poly.type
_entity_poly.pdbx_seq_one_letter_code
_entity_poly.pdbx_strand_id
1 'polypeptide(L)'
;HWLQQTGHRPIALMGGGTSMIGDPSFKDEARKLLTPQDIEDNLAGIRRNFMPYLKFGSGPNDAIMVNNADWLMEINYVNFLRDVGRHFSVNRMLAFDSVKLRLDREQSLSFLEFNYMILQAYDFVELYKRLGCRLQMGGSDQWGNIINGIDLGRRMEDAQLYALTTPLLTTSSGAKMGKSASGAVWLDAEMLSPYEFWQYWRNTEDADVARFLKLYTTLPLDEVARLERLGGSEINEAKK
;
A
#
# COMPACT_ATOMS: atom_id res chain seq x y z
N HIS A 1 7.56 -9.64 -3.51
CA HIS A 1 8.05 -10.96 -3.94
C HIS A 1 7.84 -11.23 -5.44
N TRP A 2 6.61 -11.48 -5.92
CA TRP A 2 6.38 -12.00 -7.28
C TRP A 2 6.93 -11.15 -8.43
N LEU A 3 6.79 -9.82 -8.39
CA LEU A 3 7.40 -8.96 -9.42
C LEU A 3 8.93 -9.13 -9.50
N GLN A 4 9.58 -9.41 -8.37
CA GLN A 4 11.02 -9.67 -8.36
C GLN A 4 11.35 -11.00 -9.03
N GLN A 5 10.56 -12.04 -8.73
CA GLN A 5 10.72 -13.37 -9.31
C GLN A 5 10.46 -13.39 -10.81
N THR A 6 9.61 -12.51 -11.32
CA THR A 6 9.34 -12.37 -12.76
C THR A 6 10.31 -11.40 -13.45
N GLY A 7 11.41 -11.04 -12.81
CA GLY A 7 12.50 -10.28 -13.41
C GLY A 7 12.34 -8.76 -13.38
N HIS A 8 11.35 -8.22 -12.67
CA HIS A 8 11.23 -6.78 -12.45
C HIS A 8 12.00 -6.35 -11.21
N ARG A 9 12.17 -5.03 -11.06
CA ARG A 9 12.82 -4.41 -9.91
C ARG A 9 11.79 -3.73 -9.01
N PRO A 10 11.38 -4.33 -7.87
CA PRO A 10 10.43 -3.69 -6.97
C PRO A 10 11.04 -2.46 -6.29
N ILE A 11 10.23 -1.41 -6.15
CA ILE A 11 10.56 -0.23 -5.37
C ILE A 11 9.60 -0.16 -4.18
N ALA A 12 10.14 -0.29 -2.97
CA ALA A 12 9.42 -0.06 -1.73
C ALA A 12 9.54 1.42 -1.36
N LEU A 13 8.50 2.21 -1.64
CA LEU A 13 8.45 3.61 -1.26
C LEU A 13 8.03 3.75 0.19
N MET A 14 8.92 4.31 1.00
CA MET A 14 8.66 4.70 2.37
C MET A 14 8.07 6.11 2.39
N GLY A 15 6.94 6.27 3.07
CA GLY A 15 6.18 7.53 3.09
C GLY A 15 6.61 8.50 4.20
N GLY A 16 7.91 8.78 4.37
CA GLY A 16 8.38 9.67 5.44
C GLY A 16 7.82 11.09 5.32
N GLY A 17 7.88 11.68 4.12
CA GLY A 17 7.33 13.01 3.85
C GLY A 17 5.80 13.03 3.88
N THR A 18 5.15 12.03 3.30
CA THR A 18 3.68 11.94 3.31
C THR A 18 3.10 11.62 4.69
N SER A 19 3.86 11.00 5.60
CA SER A 19 3.44 10.74 6.99
C SER A 19 3.36 12.01 7.83
N MET A 20 4.07 13.07 7.46
CA MET A 20 3.94 14.41 8.08
C MET A 20 2.57 15.06 7.81
N ILE A 21 1.81 14.51 6.86
CA ILE A 21 0.53 15.03 6.37
C ILE A 21 -0.59 14.04 6.71
N GLY A 22 -0.44 12.79 6.29
CA GLY A 22 -1.40 11.71 6.54
C GLY A 22 -2.43 11.52 5.42
N ASP A 23 -2.62 10.25 5.02
CA ASP A 23 -3.58 9.86 3.97
C ASP A 23 -5.03 9.89 4.47
N PRO A 24 -5.93 10.67 3.86
CA PRO A 24 -7.36 10.70 4.18
C PRO A 24 -8.20 9.60 3.50
N SER A 25 -7.64 8.84 2.56
CA SER A 25 -8.39 7.94 1.68
C SER A 25 -9.18 6.91 2.48
N PHE A 26 -10.52 6.94 2.32
CA PHE A 26 -11.47 6.03 2.98
C PHE A 26 -11.39 6.00 4.53
N LYS A 27 -10.98 7.11 5.16
CA LYS A 27 -10.96 7.28 6.62
C LYS A 27 -11.96 8.33 7.08
N ASP A 28 -12.72 7.99 8.13
CA ASP A 28 -13.76 8.85 8.71
C ASP A 28 -13.21 9.93 9.66
N GLU A 29 -12.06 9.70 10.29
CA GLU A 29 -11.43 10.63 11.24
C GLU A 29 -10.12 11.20 10.71
N ALA A 30 -9.85 12.46 11.03
CA ALA A 30 -8.56 13.11 10.76
C ALA A 30 -7.43 12.35 11.48
N ARG A 31 -6.32 12.12 10.79
CA ARG A 31 -5.18 11.41 11.39
C ARG A 31 -4.52 12.26 12.48
N LYS A 32 -4.06 11.61 13.54
CA LYS A 32 -3.12 12.24 14.49
C LYS A 32 -1.81 12.51 13.75
N LEU A 33 -1.30 13.73 13.89
CA LEU A 33 0.02 14.10 13.42
C LEU A 33 1.07 13.43 14.32
N LEU A 34 1.97 12.68 13.69
CA LEU A 34 3.07 12.00 14.36
C LEU A 34 4.23 12.97 14.56
N THR A 35 5.04 12.76 15.61
CA THR A 35 6.29 13.50 15.73
C THR A 35 7.31 12.97 14.72
N PRO A 36 8.34 13.77 14.33
CA PRO A 36 9.42 13.27 13.48
C PRO A 36 10.10 12.01 14.02
N GLN A 37 10.25 11.91 15.36
CA GLN A 37 10.80 10.73 16.00
C GLN A 37 9.89 9.50 15.83
N ASP A 38 8.58 9.66 16.06
CA ASP A 38 7.62 8.57 15.85
C ASP A 38 7.63 8.09 14.40
N ILE A 39 7.80 9.00 13.44
CA ILE A 39 7.89 8.66 12.02
C ILE A 39 9.15 7.85 11.76
N GLU A 40 10.31 8.27 12.26
CA GLU A 40 11.56 7.53 12.08
C GLU A 40 11.50 6.13 12.70
N ASP A 41 10.95 6.01 13.91
CA ASP A 41 10.78 4.72 14.59
C ASP A 41 9.87 3.78 13.77
N ASN A 42 8.75 4.31 13.25
CA ASN A 42 7.86 3.56 12.37
C ASN A 42 8.54 3.17 11.05
N LEU A 43 9.33 4.06 10.44
CA LEU A 43 10.07 3.79 9.21
C LEU A 43 11.08 2.66 9.42
N ALA A 44 11.79 2.65 10.55
CA ALA A 44 12.73 1.59 10.91
C ALA A 44 12.03 0.24 11.12
N GLY A 45 10.88 0.22 11.80
CA GLY A 45 10.05 -0.98 11.98
C GLY A 45 9.53 -1.53 10.65
N ILE A 46 8.95 -0.67 9.81
CA ILE A 46 8.44 -1.05 8.48
C ILE A 46 9.57 -1.59 7.60
N ARG A 47 10.74 -0.94 7.58
CA ARG A 47 11.92 -1.41 6.84
C ARG A 47 12.28 -2.84 7.24
N ARG A 48 12.37 -3.11 8.55
CA ARG A 48 12.66 -4.44 9.09
C ARG A 48 11.65 -5.47 8.60
N ASN A 49 10.36 -5.13 8.60
CA ASN A 49 9.29 -6.01 8.15
C ASN A 49 9.35 -6.32 6.66
N PHE A 50 9.90 -5.44 5.82
CA PHE A 50 10.06 -5.70 4.38
C PHE A 50 11.27 -6.61 4.05
N MET A 51 12.30 -6.65 4.89
CA MET A 51 13.55 -7.38 4.63
C MET A 51 13.35 -8.88 4.30
N PRO A 52 12.43 -9.62 4.95
CA PRO A 52 12.20 -11.03 4.62
C PRO A 52 11.49 -11.26 3.27
N TYR A 53 10.75 -10.28 2.74
CA TYR A 53 9.86 -10.47 1.58
C TYR A 53 10.47 -10.04 0.24
N LEU A 54 11.52 -9.24 0.29
CA LEU A 54 12.21 -8.67 -0.87
C LEU A 54 13.71 -8.84 -0.71
N LYS A 55 14.37 -9.27 -1.78
CA LYS A 55 15.83 -9.29 -1.81
C LYS A 55 16.33 -7.88 -2.17
N PHE A 56 16.94 -7.19 -1.22
CA PHE A 56 17.59 -5.89 -1.44
C PHE A 56 19.06 -6.07 -1.81
N GLY A 57 19.61 -5.16 -2.62
CA GLY A 57 20.98 -5.25 -3.11
C GLY A 57 21.26 -4.37 -4.33
N SER A 58 22.41 -4.61 -4.98
CA SER A 58 22.89 -3.87 -6.15
C SER A 58 22.68 -4.59 -7.48
N GLY A 59 22.10 -5.80 -7.46
CA GLY A 59 21.76 -6.54 -8.66
C GLY A 59 20.67 -5.85 -9.50
N PRO A 60 20.54 -6.20 -10.79
CA PRO A 60 19.61 -5.55 -11.71
C PRO A 60 18.14 -5.65 -11.27
N ASN A 61 17.77 -6.74 -10.59
CA ASN A 61 16.41 -7.01 -10.11
C ASN A 61 16.32 -6.94 -8.58
N ASP A 62 17.39 -6.54 -7.90
CA ASP A 62 17.36 -6.38 -6.46
C ASP A 62 16.48 -5.16 -6.10
N ALA A 63 15.60 -5.36 -5.13
CA ALA A 63 14.64 -4.35 -4.70
C ALA A 63 15.36 -3.13 -4.14
N ILE A 64 14.74 -1.96 -4.28
CA ILE A 64 15.22 -0.71 -3.68
C ILE A 64 14.18 -0.24 -2.67
N MET A 65 14.66 0.28 -1.54
CA MET A 65 13.83 1.04 -0.61
C MET A 65 14.24 2.50 -0.70
N VAL A 66 13.28 3.39 -0.92
CA VAL A 66 13.49 4.84 -1.03
C VAL A 66 12.50 5.57 -0.14
N ASN A 67 12.80 6.79 0.28
CA ASN A 67 11.92 7.58 1.14
C ASN A 67 11.47 8.85 0.40
N ASN A 68 10.16 9.10 0.31
CA ASN A 68 9.68 10.33 -0.33
C ASN A 68 10.06 11.61 0.44
N ALA A 69 10.48 11.49 1.70
CA ALA A 69 11.09 12.62 2.41
C ALA A 69 12.28 13.22 1.63
N ASP A 70 13.02 12.40 0.87
CA ASP A 70 14.20 12.79 0.10
C ASP A 70 13.92 13.87 -0.96
N TRP A 71 12.66 14.00 -1.43
CA TRP A 71 12.27 15.05 -2.38
C TRP A 71 11.15 15.95 -1.87
N LEU A 72 10.28 15.45 -1.00
CA LEU A 72 9.18 16.25 -0.46
C LEU A 72 9.66 17.27 0.58
N MET A 73 10.69 16.96 1.37
CA MET A 73 11.17 17.88 2.42
C MET A 73 12.03 19.01 1.87
N GLU A 74 12.57 18.86 0.67
CA GLU A 74 13.37 19.90 -0.01
C GLU A 74 12.52 20.76 -0.96
N ILE A 75 11.22 20.48 -1.07
CA ILE A 75 10.38 21.09 -2.08
C ILE A 75 10.09 22.55 -1.76
N ASN A 76 10.36 23.44 -2.73
CA ASN A 76 9.91 24.82 -2.61
C ASN A 76 8.41 24.88 -2.91
N TYR A 77 7.62 25.33 -1.94
CA TYR A 77 6.16 25.37 -2.03
C TYR A 77 5.65 26.15 -3.26
N VAL A 78 6.25 27.32 -3.56
CA VAL A 78 5.81 28.16 -4.68
C VAL A 78 6.10 27.50 -6.02
N ASN A 79 7.30 26.92 -6.17
CA ASN A 79 7.65 26.17 -7.37
C ASN A 79 6.76 24.93 -7.52
N PHE A 80 6.48 24.21 -6.43
CA PHE A 80 5.59 23.06 -6.45
C PHE A 80 4.17 23.42 -6.93
N LEU A 81 3.57 24.49 -6.40
CA LEU A 81 2.26 24.94 -6.87
C LEU A 81 2.28 25.33 -8.35
N ARG A 82 3.34 26.02 -8.78
CA ARG A 82 3.49 26.48 -10.16
C ARG A 82 3.68 25.31 -11.12
N ASP A 83 4.54 24.36 -10.79
CA ASP A 83 4.97 23.32 -11.73
C ASP A 83 4.09 22.08 -11.64
N VAL A 84 3.64 21.71 -10.44
CA VAL A 84 2.81 20.52 -10.19
C VAL A 84 1.34 20.91 -9.99
N GLY A 85 1.08 21.87 -9.09
CA GLY A 85 -0.29 22.28 -8.72
C GLY A 85 -1.16 22.71 -9.90
N ARG A 86 -0.58 23.35 -10.92
CA ARG A 86 -1.26 23.75 -12.17
C ARG A 86 -1.92 22.60 -12.93
N HIS A 87 -1.52 21.35 -12.69
CA HIS A 87 -2.06 20.18 -13.37
C HIS A 87 -3.29 19.59 -12.67
N PHE A 88 -3.59 20.05 -11.45
CA PHE A 88 -4.71 19.57 -10.64
C PHE A 88 -5.90 20.53 -10.71
N SER A 89 -7.09 19.97 -10.89
CA SER A 89 -8.35 20.71 -10.79
C SER A 89 -9.02 20.36 -9.47
N VAL A 90 -9.30 21.39 -8.65
CA VAL A 90 -10.01 21.21 -7.38
C VAL A 90 -11.35 20.51 -7.61
N ASN A 91 -12.13 20.92 -8.61
CA ASN A 91 -13.42 20.29 -8.93
C ASN A 91 -13.28 18.79 -9.23
N ARG A 92 -12.23 18.41 -9.97
CA ARG A 92 -11.95 16.99 -10.27
C ARG A 92 -11.55 16.24 -9.00
N MET A 93 -10.73 16.85 -8.14
CA MET A 93 -10.29 16.22 -6.90
C MET A 93 -11.47 15.96 -5.95
N LEU A 94 -12.42 16.90 -5.84
CA LEU A 94 -13.63 16.74 -5.04
C LEU A 94 -14.58 15.65 -5.56
N ALA A 95 -14.47 15.30 -6.85
CA ALA A 95 -15.32 14.30 -7.48
C ALA A 95 -14.87 12.85 -7.24
N PHE A 96 -13.65 12.62 -6.71
CA PHE A 96 -13.22 11.26 -6.36
C PHE A 96 -14.07 10.69 -5.24
N ASP A 97 -14.53 9.45 -5.37
CA ASP A 97 -15.43 8.81 -4.41
C ASP A 97 -14.90 8.84 -2.96
N SER A 98 -13.58 8.71 -2.78
CA SER A 98 -12.94 8.77 -1.46
C SER A 98 -13.09 10.13 -0.77
N VAL A 99 -13.12 11.22 -1.53
CA VAL A 99 -13.27 12.60 -1.05
C VAL A 99 -14.75 12.97 -0.97
N LYS A 100 -15.50 12.68 -2.03
CA LYS A 100 -16.93 12.98 -2.14
C LYS A 100 -17.72 12.39 -0.96
N LEU A 101 -17.44 11.15 -0.60
CA LEU A 101 -18.14 10.46 0.49
C LEU A 101 -17.90 11.10 1.87
N ARG A 102 -16.74 11.75 2.09
CA ARG A 102 -16.49 12.54 3.32
C ARG A 102 -17.29 13.84 3.31
N LEU A 103 -17.31 14.54 2.17
CA LEU A 103 -18.06 15.78 2.01
C LEU A 103 -19.57 15.57 2.17
N ASP A 104 -20.10 14.50 1.57
CA ASP A 104 -21.51 14.10 1.67
C ASP A 104 -21.91 13.77 3.13
N ARG A 105 -20.95 13.36 3.96
CA ARG A 105 -21.12 13.10 5.40
C ARG A 105 -20.88 14.33 6.28
N GLU A 106 -20.74 15.51 5.68
CA GLU A 106 -20.39 16.78 6.36
C GLU A 106 -19.09 16.71 7.17
N GLN A 107 -18.20 15.76 6.84
CA GLN A 107 -16.89 15.67 7.45
C GLN A 107 -15.94 16.62 6.74
N SER A 108 -15.35 17.54 7.50
CA SER A 108 -14.35 18.46 6.96
C SER A 108 -13.13 17.69 6.43
N LEU A 109 -12.66 18.06 5.24
CA LEU A 109 -11.37 17.65 4.71
C LEU A 109 -10.39 18.80 4.90
N SER A 110 -9.32 18.60 5.66
CA SER A 110 -8.33 19.65 5.85
C SER A 110 -7.55 19.94 4.56
N PHE A 111 -7.00 21.14 4.44
CA PHE A 111 -6.12 21.49 3.32
C PHE A 111 -4.91 20.54 3.23
N LEU A 112 -4.42 20.10 4.38
CA LEU A 112 -3.32 19.14 4.52
C LEU A 112 -3.69 17.78 3.90
N GLU A 113 -4.82 17.19 4.29
CA GLU A 113 -5.34 15.95 3.72
C GLU A 113 -5.62 16.07 2.21
N PHE A 114 -6.16 17.21 1.77
CA PHE A 114 -6.41 17.45 0.35
C PHE A 114 -5.13 17.46 -0.50
N ASN A 115 -4.02 17.98 0.06
CA ASN A 115 -2.73 17.98 -0.62
C ASN A 115 -2.08 16.59 -0.70
N TYR A 116 -2.50 15.63 0.12
CA TYR A 116 -1.95 14.27 0.09
C TYR A 116 -2.02 13.64 -1.30
N MET A 117 -3.15 13.80 -2.01
CA MET A 117 -3.36 13.27 -3.35
C MET A 117 -2.34 13.82 -4.37
N ILE A 118 -1.98 15.09 -4.23
CA ILE A 118 -1.03 15.78 -5.10
C ILE A 118 0.38 15.25 -4.83
N LEU A 119 0.75 15.07 -3.56
CA LEU A 119 2.07 14.59 -3.18
C LEU A 119 2.29 13.14 -3.56
N GLN A 120 1.31 12.26 -3.37
CA GLN A 120 1.41 10.87 -3.83
C GLN A 120 1.48 10.77 -5.36
N ALA A 121 0.76 11.65 -6.08
CA ALA A 121 0.88 11.72 -7.54
C ALA A 121 2.29 12.18 -7.96
N TYR A 122 2.85 13.17 -7.25
CA TYR A 122 4.21 13.65 -7.46
C TYR A 122 5.27 12.57 -7.17
N ASP A 123 5.06 11.74 -6.15
CA ASP A 123 5.94 10.60 -5.85
C ASP A 123 6.08 9.67 -7.07
N PHE A 124 5.00 9.39 -7.81
CA PHE A 124 5.09 8.53 -8.99
C PHE A 124 5.93 9.18 -10.11
N VAL A 125 5.81 10.50 -10.30
CA VAL A 125 6.61 11.25 -11.27
C VAL A 125 8.10 11.26 -10.87
N GLU A 126 8.40 11.51 -9.60
CA GLU A 126 9.78 11.49 -9.10
C GLU A 126 10.39 10.08 -9.19
N LEU A 127 9.64 9.04 -8.87
CA LEU A 127 10.08 7.65 -9.05
C LEU A 127 10.31 7.29 -10.51
N TYR A 128 9.49 7.81 -11.43
CA TYR A 128 9.73 7.66 -12.86
C TYR A 128 11.02 8.35 -13.29
N LYS A 129 11.23 9.62 -12.92
CA LYS A 129 12.42 10.39 -13.29
C LYS A 129 13.71 9.80 -12.71
N ARG A 130 13.68 9.37 -11.46
CA ARG A 130 14.88 8.90 -10.73
C ARG A 130 15.22 7.45 -11.05
N LEU A 131 14.21 6.59 -11.19
CA LEU A 131 14.38 5.14 -11.20
C LEU A 131 13.71 4.45 -12.40
N GLY A 132 13.07 5.20 -13.30
CA GLY A 132 12.34 4.63 -14.42
C GLY A 132 11.12 3.82 -13.99
N CYS A 133 10.53 4.11 -12.82
CA CYS A 133 9.33 3.41 -12.34
C CYS A 133 8.14 3.64 -13.28
N ARG A 134 7.54 2.56 -13.81
CA ARG A 134 6.40 2.64 -14.74
C ARG A 134 5.11 2.03 -14.23
N LEU A 135 5.15 1.29 -13.12
CA LEU A 135 4.00 0.61 -12.54
C LEU A 135 3.93 0.92 -11.05
N GLN A 136 2.81 1.46 -10.59
CA GLN A 136 2.52 1.63 -9.17
C GLN A 136 1.46 0.62 -8.75
N MET A 137 1.72 -0.06 -7.63
CA MET A 137 0.82 -1.04 -7.02
C MET A 137 0.29 -0.54 -5.69
N GLY A 138 -0.95 -0.89 -5.35
CA GLY A 138 -1.55 -0.56 -4.06
C GLY A 138 -2.85 -1.31 -3.79
N GLY A 139 -3.46 -1.07 -2.63
CA GLY A 139 -4.82 -1.52 -2.35
C GLY A 139 -5.85 -0.82 -3.24
N SER A 140 -7.06 -1.37 -3.34
CA SER A 140 -8.14 -0.78 -4.14
C SER A 140 -8.53 0.63 -3.68
N ASP A 141 -8.30 0.95 -2.40
CA ASP A 141 -8.47 2.27 -1.81
C ASP A 141 -7.50 3.33 -2.37
N GLN A 142 -6.38 2.90 -2.97
CA GLN A 142 -5.34 3.78 -3.51
C GLN A 142 -5.55 4.12 -5.00
N TRP A 143 -6.59 3.56 -5.64
CA TRP A 143 -6.84 3.73 -7.07
C TRP A 143 -6.83 5.19 -7.51
N GLY A 144 -7.59 6.06 -6.82
CA GLY A 144 -7.69 7.49 -7.17
C GLY A 144 -6.32 8.20 -7.15
N ASN A 145 -5.49 7.91 -6.15
CA ASN A 145 -4.18 8.54 -6.00
C ASN A 145 -3.19 8.05 -7.07
N ILE A 146 -3.20 6.74 -7.39
CA ILE A 146 -2.35 6.18 -8.44
C ILE A 146 -2.72 6.75 -9.82
N ILE A 147 -4.02 6.86 -10.13
CA ILE A 147 -4.49 7.45 -11.38
C ILE A 147 -4.06 8.92 -11.50
N ASN A 148 -4.09 9.68 -10.41
CA ASN A 148 -3.56 11.05 -10.42
C ASN A 148 -2.06 11.09 -10.72
N GLY A 149 -1.28 10.13 -10.20
CA GLY A 149 0.14 10.00 -10.55
C GLY A 149 0.37 9.70 -12.03
N ILE A 150 -0.43 8.82 -12.63
CA ILE A 150 -0.38 8.51 -14.07
C ILE A 150 -0.70 9.76 -14.90
N ASP A 151 -1.79 10.45 -14.55
CA ASP A 151 -2.21 11.67 -15.25
C ASP A 151 -1.16 12.79 -15.13
N LEU A 152 -0.54 12.93 -13.96
CA LEU A 152 0.52 13.91 -13.73
C LEU A 152 1.78 13.56 -14.54
N GLY A 153 2.23 12.30 -14.49
CA GLY A 153 3.39 11.83 -15.25
C GLY A 153 3.22 12.01 -16.76
N ARG A 154 2.02 11.77 -17.29
CA ARG A 154 1.71 12.07 -18.69
C ARG A 154 1.80 13.56 -19.01
N ARG A 155 1.37 14.44 -18.10
CA ARG A 155 1.35 15.90 -18.34
C ARG A 155 2.72 16.54 -18.19
N MET A 156 3.53 16.05 -17.25
CA MET A 156 4.85 16.63 -16.93
C MET A 156 5.97 16.01 -17.77
N GLU A 157 5.91 14.71 -18.01
CA GLU A 157 7.03 13.93 -18.57
C GLU A 157 6.68 13.18 -19.86
N ASP A 158 5.45 13.34 -20.38
CA ASP A 158 4.90 12.55 -21.49
C ASP A 158 5.03 11.02 -21.27
N ALA A 159 5.00 10.61 -19.99
CA ALA A 159 5.28 9.25 -19.60
C ALA A 159 4.03 8.36 -19.69
N GLN A 160 4.20 7.14 -20.23
CA GLN A 160 3.20 6.08 -20.14
C GLN A 160 3.44 5.25 -18.87
N LEU A 161 2.58 5.48 -17.87
CA LEU A 161 2.59 4.86 -16.56
C LEU A 161 1.36 3.96 -16.36
N TYR A 162 1.47 2.98 -15.47
CA TYR A 162 0.47 1.93 -15.24
C TYR A 162 0.10 1.82 -13.75
N ALA A 163 -1.13 1.37 -13.50
CA ALA A 163 -1.65 1.08 -12.17
C ALA A 163 -1.99 -0.41 -12.07
N LEU A 164 -1.75 -1.01 -10.91
CA LEU A 164 -2.32 -2.29 -10.55
C LEU A 164 -2.79 -2.24 -9.11
N THR A 165 -4.07 -2.47 -8.89
CA THR A 165 -4.64 -2.52 -7.53
C THR A 165 -5.05 -3.92 -7.16
N THR A 166 -4.92 -4.24 -5.88
CA THR A 166 -5.44 -5.48 -5.29
C THR A 166 -6.77 -5.20 -4.60
N PRO A 167 -7.76 -6.10 -4.70
CA PRO A 167 -9.04 -5.91 -4.02
C PRO A 167 -8.87 -5.85 -2.50
N LEU A 168 -9.77 -5.15 -1.82
CA LEU A 168 -9.91 -5.28 -0.37
C LEU A 168 -10.23 -6.74 -0.02
N LEU A 169 -9.45 -7.30 0.91
CA LEU A 169 -9.58 -8.70 1.28
C LEU A 169 -10.57 -8.83 2.44
N THR A 170 -11.62 -9.61 2.18
CA THR A 170 -12.59 -10.05 3.19
C THR A 170 -12.50 -11.55 3.35
N THR A 171 -12.97 -12.08 4.48
CA THR A 171 -13.25 -13.51 4.68
C THR A 171 -14.55 -13.91 3.98
N SER A 172 -14.83 -15.20 3.89
CA SER A 172 -16.10 -15.73 3.38
C SER A 172 -17.31 -15.29 4.22
N SER A 173 -17.12 -15.06 5.53
CA SER A 173 -18.11 -14.45 6.41
C SER A 173 -18.32 -12.94 6.21
N GLY A 174 -17.53 -12.29 5.35
CA GLY A 174 -17.61 -10.85 5.08
C GLY A 174 -16.83 -9.98 6.05
N ALA A 175 -16.08 -10.56 6.99
CA ALA A 175 -15.20 -9.81 7.89
C ALA A 175 -13.98 -9.25 7.14
N LYS A 176 -13.52 -8.05 7.52
CA LYS A 176 -12.27 -7.48 6.96
C LYS A 176 -11.08 -8.29 7.45
N MET A 177 -10.22 -8.68 6.52
CA MET A 177 -9.00 -9.43 6.81
C MET A 177 -8.00 -8.54 7.57
N GLY A 178 -7.19 -9.15 8.46
CA GLY A 178 -6.22 -8.43 9.30
C GLY A 178 -6.79 -7.71 10.52
N LYS A 179 -8.10 -7.81 10.79
CA LYS A 179 -8.72 -7.43 12.08
C LYS A 179 -9.22 -8.68 12.80
N SER A 180 -8.61 -9.00 13.94
CA SER A 180 -9.13 -9.97 14.90
C SER A 180 -10.02 -9.26 15.94
N ALA A 181 -10.70 -10.04 16.78
CA ALA A 181 -11.39 -9.52 17.96
C ALA A 181 -10.44 -8.78 18.92
N SER A 182 -9.14 -9.10 18.88
CA SER A 182 -8.08 -8.49 19.70
C SER A 182 -7.35 -7.32 19.03
N GLY A 183 -7.67 -6.97 17.78
CA GLY A 183 -7.06 -5.83 17.07
C GLY A 183 -6.42 -6.21 15.74
N ALA A 184 -5.30 -5.58 15.40
CA ALA A 184 -4.60 -5.85 14.16
C ALA A 184 -3.71 -7.11 14.27
N VAL A 185 -3.55 -7.83 13.17
CA VAL A 185 -2.60 -8.95 13.06
C VAL A 185 -1.24 -8.38 12.67
N TRP A 186 -0.37 -8.13 13.65
CA TRP A 186 0.95 -7.52 13.43
C TRP A 186 1.98 -8.52 12.90
N LEU A 187 2.94 -8.02 12.12
CA LEU A 187 4.10 -8.79 11.65
C LEU A 187 5.28 -8.75 12.64
N ASP A 188 5.31 -7.75 13.51
CA ASP A 188 6.36 -7.61 14.52
C ASP A 188 6.08 -8.57 15.70
N ALA A 189 7.06 -9.41 16.03
CA ALA A 189 6.96 -10.43 17.07
C ALA A 189 6.79 -9.85 18.49
N GLU A 190 7.19 -8.59 18.71
CA GLU A 190 6.97 -7.88 19.98
C GLU A 190 5.52 -7.39 20.11
N MET A 191 4.81 -7.21 18.99
CA MET A 191 3.43 -6.75 18.96
C MET A 191 2.40 -7.89 18.84
N LEU A 192 2.77 -8.97 18.17
CA LEU A 192 1.98 -10.19 18.07
C LEU A 192 2.91 -11.39 18.08
N SER A 193 2.73 -12.31 19.03
CA SER A 193 3.65 -13.44 19.14
C SER A 193 3.59 -14.32 17.89
N PRO A 194 4.70 -14.98 17.49
CA PRO A 194 4.70 -15.89 16.34
C PRO A 194 3.65 -17.00 16.46
N TYR A 195 3.36 -17.44 17.69
CA TYR A 195 2.31 -18.41 17.97
C TYR A 195 0.90 -17.85 17.66
N GLU A 196 0.59 -16.62 18.08
CA GLU A 196 -0.70 -15.98 17.76
C GLU A 196 -0.84 -15.67 16.27
N PHE A 197 0.26 -15.27 15.61
CA PHE A 197 0.27 -15.11 14.16
C PHE A 197 -0.02 -16.44 13.44
N TRP A 198 0.59 -17.55 13.88
CA TRP A 198 0.29 -18.88 13.36
C TRP A 198 -1.17 -19.28 13.64
N GLN A 199 -1.67 -19.04 14.87
CA GLN A 199 -3.07 -19.31 15.24
C GLN A 199 -4.06 -18.53 14.36
N TYR A 200 -3.75 -17.30 13.98
CA TYR A 200 -4.60 -16.52 13.07
C TYR A 200 -4.82 -17.26 11.75
N TRP A 201 -3.75 -17.74 11.11
CA TRP A 201 -3.85 -18.48 9.86
C TRP A 201 -4.45 -19.87 10.05
N ARG A 202 -4.11 -20.55 11.14
CA ARG A 202 -4.63 -21.87 11.50
C ARG A 202 -6.15 -21.88 11.68
N ASN A 203 -6.72 -20.75 12.09
CA ASN A 203 -8.15 -20.56 12.33
C ASN A 203 -8.90 -19.91 11.16
N THR A 204 -8.27 -19.79 9.98
CA THR A 204 -8.93 -19.35 8.73
C THR A 204 -10.17 -20.19 8.45
N GLU A 205 -11.25 -19.57 7.95
CA GLU A 205 -12.47 -20.28 7.53
C GLU A 205 -12.18 -21.28 6.40
N ASP A 206 -12.81 -22.45 6.42
CA ASP A 206 -12.58 -23.52 5.41
C ASP A 206 -12.73 -23.00 3.97
N ALA A 207 -13.74 -22.16 3.73
CA ALA A 207 -14.02 -21.59 2.41
C ALA A 207 -12.96 -20.59 1.93
N ASP A 208 -12.11 -20.07 2.83
CA ASP A 208 -11.06 -19.11 2.49
C ASP A 208 -9.70 -19.75 2.26
N VAL A 209 -9.47 -20.98 2.73
CA VAL A 209 -8.16 -21.64 2.71
C VAL A 209 -7.53 -21.63 1.32
N ALA A 210 -8.23 -22.14 0.30
CA ALA A 210 -7.68 -22.22 -1.05
C ALA A 210 -7.34 -20.84 -1.65
N ARG A 211 -8.17 -19.83 -1.37
CA ARG A 211 -7.94 -18.45 -1.82
C ARG A 211 -6.74 -17.83 -1.11
N PHE A 212 -6.62 -18.04 0.21
CA PHE A 212 -5.50 -17.50 0.98
C PHE A 212 -4.19 -18.20 0.65
N LEU A 213 -4.19 -19.49 0.36
CA LEU A 213 -3.02 -20.20 -0.16
C LEU A 213 -2.52 -19.55 -1.48
N LYS A 214 -3.42 -19.22 -2.41
CA LYS A 214 -3.07 -18.54 -3.68
C LYS A 214 -2.50 -17.14 -3.48
N LEU A 215 -2.94 -16.42 -2.44
CA LEU A 215 -2.56 -15.02 -2.21
C LEU A 215 -1.30 -14.84 -1.35
N TYR A 216 -1.12 -15.69 -0.34
CA TYR A 216 -0.14 -15.46 0.74
C TYR A 216 1.01 -16.46 0.78
N THR A 217 0.99 -17.48 -0.09
CA THR A 217 2.06 -18.47 -0.16
C THR A 217 2.78 -18.45 -1.49
N THR A 218 3.90 -19.16 -1.54
CA THR A 218 4.65 -19.46 -2.76
C THR A 218 4.40 -20.88 -3.27
N LEU A 219 3.33 -21.53 -2.80
CA LEU A 219 3.00 -22.89 -3.23
C LEU A 219 2.63 -22.93 -4.71
N PRO A 220 3.07 -23.96 -5.45
CA PRO A 220 2.60 -24.22 -6.80
C PRO A 220 1.07 -24.36 -6.86
N LEU A 221 0.44 -23.87 -7.94
CA LEU A 221 -1.02 -23.85 -8.06
C LEU A 221 -1.65 -25.26 -8.08
N ASP A 222 -0.91 -26.26 -8.58
CA ASP A 222 -1.28 -27.67 -8.53
C ASP A 222 -1.30 -28.21 -7.10
N GLU A 223 -0.34 -27.79 -6.26
CA GLU A 223 -0.33 -28.13 -4.83
C GLU A 223 -1.48 -27.44 -4.10
N VAL A 224 -1.77 -26.18 -4.41
CA VAL A 224 -2.96 -25.51 -3.87
C VAL A 224 -4.25 -26.22 -4.29
N ALA A 225 -4.35 -26.67 -5.54
CA ALA A 225 -5.51 -27.44 -6.03
C ALA A 225 -5.61 -28.84 -5.38
N ARG A 226 -4.49 -29.43 -4.94
CA ARG A 226 -4.50 -30.65 -4.12
C ARG A 226 -5.05 -30.37 -2.73
N LEU A 227 -4.56 -29.32 -2.07
CA LEU A 227 -5.00 -28.92 -0.72
C LEU A 227 -6.46 -28.46 -0.69
N GLU A 228 -6.93 -27.77 -1.73
CA GLU A 228 -8.32 -27.33 -1.91
C GLU A 228 -9.33 -28.49 -1.95
N ARG A 229 -8.90 -29.70 -2.32
CA ARG A 229 -9.75 -30.90 -2.36
C ARG A 229 -9.88 -31.60 -1.00
N LEU A 230 -9.11 -31.21 0.00
CA LEU A 230 -9.19 -31.78 1.34
C LEU A 230 -10.49 -31.33 2.02
N GLY A 231 -11.26 -32.28 2.55
CA GLY A 231 -12.53 -32.03 3.22
C GLY A 231 -12.56 -32.60 4.64
N GLY A 232 -13.60 -32.23 5.41
CA GLY A 232 -13.77 -32.74 6.77
C GLY A 232 -12.56 -32.42 7.67
N SER A 233 -12.02 -33.42 8.36
CA SER A 233 -10.86 -33.22 9.24
C SER A 233 -9.55 -32.99 8.49
N GLU A 234 -9.44 -33.39 7.22
CA GLU A 234 -8.20 -33.28 6.44
C GLU A 234 -7.85 -31.85 6.06
N ILE A 235 -8.82 -30.93 6.06
CA ILE A 235 -8.57 -29.50 5.79
C ILE A 235 -7.60 -28.88 6.82
N ASN A 236 -7.49 -29.48 8.00
CA ASN A 236 -6.52 -29.04 9.00
C ASN A 236 -5.07 -29.21 8.54
N GLU A 237 -4.78 -30.13 7.61
CA GLU A 237 -3.46 -30.24 6.99
C GLU A 237 -3.18 -29.06 6.05
N ALA A 238 -4.21 -28.54 5.36
CA ALA A 238 -4.06 -27.34 4.53
C ALA A 238 -3.90 -26.05 5.35
N LYS A 239 -4.33 -26.04 6.61
CA LYS A 239 -4.23 -24.89 7.53
C LYS A 239 -3.00 -24.91 8.44
N LYS A 240 -2.18 -25.97 8.37
CA LYS A 240 -1.01 -26.17 9.21
C LYS A 240 0.21 -25.42 8.67
#